data_AF-A0A925JGT5-F1
#
_entry.id   AF-A0A925JGT5-F1
#
_cell.length_a   1.000
_cell.length_b   1.000
_cell.length_c   1.000
_cell.angle_alpha   90.00
_cell.angle_beta   90.00
_cell.angle_gamma   90.00
#
_symmetry.space_group_name_H-M   'P 1'
#
loop_
_entity.id
_entity.type
_entity.pdbx_description
1 polymer ?
#
loop_
_entity_poly.entity_id
_entity_poly.type
_entity_poly.pdbx_seq_one_letter_code
_entity_poly.pdbx_strand_id
1 'polypeptide(L)'
;VPISISLSILLIMFVINAFNLIDGIDGLAGVTGVVVNITLGLLFADMGQTLQASMAFIVAGACIGFLRFNISPAKIFMGDTGSLLLGFISIILAIQFIELNKVGGNRIIFYSSAPSIAIAILIGPVFDAIRVFVLRIIKTGSPFVADRNHVHHRMLHMGFSHMQATLVLMGFNILMVYVALSLRFLGNYILIGILFLICLCFNVLLTFVLRGKKQQTLTIS
;
A
#
# COMPACT_ATOMS: atom_id res chain seq x y z
N VAL A 1 -22.50 -14.04 -9.11
CA VAL A 1 -21.31 -14.92 -9.14
C VAL A 1 -20.30 -14.53 -10.24
N PRO A 2 -20.66 -14.39 -11.54
CA PRO A 2 -19.65 -14.06 -12.56
C PRO A 2 -19.04 -12.66 -12.38
N ILE A 3 -19.87 -11.65 -12.05
CA ILE A 3 -19.41 -10.27 -11.83
C ILE A 3 -18.41 -10.18 -10.65
N SER A 4 -18.68 -10.90 -9.55
CA SER A 4 -17.77 -10.90 -8.40
C SER A 4 -16.42 -11.55 -8.73
N ILE A 5 -16.41 -12.62 -9.53
CA ILE A 5 -15.16 -13.29 -9.96
C ILE A 5 -14.33 -12.34 -10.82
N SER A 6 -14.93 -11.73 -11.84
CA SER A 6 -14.24 -10.77 -12.72
C SER A 6 -13.69 -9.59 -11.93
N LEU A 7 -14.46 -9.06 -10.98
CA LEU A 7 -14.02 -7.96 -10.12
C LEU A 7 -12.84 -8.37 -9.23
N SER A 8 -12.87 -9.57 -8.64
CA SER A 8 -11.76 -10.10 -7.85
C SER A 8 -10.49 -10.26 -8.67
N ILE A 9 -10.58 -10.78 -9.90
CA ILE A 9 -9.42 -10.92 -10.80
C ILE A 9 -8.83 -9.55 -11.12
N LEU A 10 -9.67 -8.57 -11.47
CA LEU A 10 -9.23 -7.20 -11.73
C LEU A 10 -8.56 -6.57 -10.51
N LEU A 11 -9.13 -6.74 -9.32
CA LEU A 11 -8.56 -6.24 -8.07
C LEU A 11 -7.19 -6.88 -7.78
N ILE A 12 -7.07 -8.20 -7.94
CA ILE A 12 -5.82 -8.92 -7.73
C ILE A 12 -4.75 -8.41 -8.70
N MET A 13 -5.06 -8.32 -10.00
CA MET A 13 -4.13 -7.78 -11.00
C MET A 13 -3.75 -6.33 -10.69
N PHE A 14 -4.71 -5.51 -10.26
CA PHE A 14 -4.46 -4.12 -9.91
C PHE A 14 -3.47 -4.01 -8.75
N VAL A 15 -3.68 -4.76 -7.65
CA VAL A 15 -2.81 -4.70 -6.47
C VAL A 15 -1.42 -5.26 -6.77
N ILE A 16 -1.32 -6.36 -7.53
CA ILE A 16 -0.04 -6.91 -7.99
C ILE A 16 0.77 -5.83 -8.72
N ASN A 17 0.16 -5.15 -9.68
CA ASN A 17 0.81 -4.08 -10.42
C ASN A 17 1.11 -2.87 -9.53
N ALA A 18 0.26 -2.56 -8.55
CA ALA A 18 0.52 -1.48 -7.60
C ALA A 18 1.79 -1.72 -6.76
N PHE A 19 2.06 -2.98 -6.36
CA PHE A 19 3.33 -3.34 -5.71
C PHE A 19 4.53 -3.20 -6.64
N ASN A 20 4.40 -3.60 -7.91
CA ASN A 20 5.44 -3.41 -8.91
C ASN A 20 5.74 -1.91 -9.15
N LEU A 21 4.71 -1.06 -9.19
CA LEU A 21 4.87 0.39 -9.40
C LEU A 21 5.58 1.11 -8.25
N ILE A 22 5.48 0.62 -7.02
CA ILE A 22 6.20 1.23 -5.88
C ILE A 22 7.65 0.73 -5.73
N ASP A 23 8.07 -0.29 -6.49
CA ASP A 23 9.47 -0.76 -6.56
C ASP A 23 10.37 0.16 -7.40
N GLY A 24 10.15 1.48 -7.29
CA GLY A 24 10.89 2.51 -8.03
C GLY A 24 12.04 3.14 -7.24
N ILE A 25 12.12 2.91 -5.92
CA ILE A 25 13.19 3.42 -5.05
C ILE A 25 13.62 2.38 -4.01
N ASP A 26 14.91 2.40 -3.66
CA ASP A 26 15.53 1.60 -2.61
C ASP A 26 14.68 1.54 -1.32
N GLY A 27 14.38 0.32 -0.89
CA GLY A 27 13.70 0.01 0.36
C GLY A 27 12.18 0.15 0.33
N LEU A 28 11.56 0.85 -0.61
CA LEU A 28 10.11 1.16 -0.53
C LEU A 28 9.23 -0.09 -0.64
N ALA A 29 9.41 -0.90 -1.69
CA ALA A 29 8.62 -2.12 -1.87
C ALA A 29 8.90 -3.14 -0.76
N GLY A 30 10.17 -3.31 -0.37
CA GLY A 30 10.56 -4.21 0.72
C GLY A 30 9.96 -3.82 2.08
N VAL A 31 10.08 -2.56 2.48
CA VAL A 31 9.53 -2.05 3.76
C VAL A 31 8.00 -2.12 3.75
N THR A 32 7.37 -1.78 2.62
CA THR A 32 5.91 -1.95 2.44
C THR A 32 5.51 -3.41 2.62
N GLY A 33 6.23 -4.34 2.00
CA GLY A 33 6.02 -5.79 2.14
C GLY A 33 6.12 -6.25 3.59
N VAL A 34 7.11 -5.77 4.34
CA VAL A 34 7.25 -6.07 5.78
C VAL A 34 6.02 -5.60 6.55
N VAL A 35 5.63 -4.33 6.44
CA VAL A 35 4.54 -3.82 7.28
C VAL A 35 3.19 -4.42 6.90
N VAL A 36 2.90 -4.58 5.62
CA VAL A 36 1.68 -5.24 5.14
C VAL A 36 1.57 -6.63 5.75
N ASN A 37 2.62 -7.44 5.62
CA ASN A 37 2.56 -8.84 6.00
C ASN A 37 2.74 -9.06 7.51
N ILE A 38 3.48 -8.22 8.24
CA ILE A 38 3.46 -8.25 9.72
C ILE A 38 2.07 -7.91 10.23
N THR A 39 1.43 -6.87 9.69
CA THR A 39 0.09 -6.47 10.13
C THR A 39 -0.91 -7.60 9.89
N LEU A 40 -0.93 -8.18 8.69
CA LEU A 40 -1.78 -9.34 8.39
C LEU A 40 -1.45 -10.54 9.28
N GLY A 41 -0.16 -10.83 9.49
CA GLY A 41 0.28 -11.93 10.35
C GLY A 41 -0.21 -11.80 11.79
N LEU A 42 -0.10 -10.60 12.37
CA LEU A 42 -0.62 -10.29 13.71
C LEU A 42 -2.14 -10.45 13.78
N LEU A 43 -2.87 -9.93 12.79
CA LEU A 43 -4.34 -10.05 12.73
C LEU A 43 -4.79 -11.51 12.58
N PHE A 44 -4.09 -12.30 11.77
CA PHE A 44 -4.38 -13.73 11.64
C PHE A 44 -4.06 -14.49 12.92
N ALA A 45 -2.94 -14.19 13.59
CA ALA A 45 -2.59 -14.81 14.86
C ALA A 45 -3.65 -14.51 15.94
N ASP A 46 -4.13 -13.27 16.02
CA ASP A 46 -5.19 -12.83 16.92
C ASP A 46 -6.52 -13.57 16.67
N MET A 47 -6.83 -13.87 15.41
CA MET A 47 -7.99 -14.69 15.03
C MET A 47 -7.77 -16.21 15.16
N GLY A 48 -6.61 -16.66 15.65
CA GLY A 48 -6.24 -18.09 15.75
C GLY A 48 -5.97 -18.78 14.40
N GLN A 49 -5.75 -18.02 13.33
CA GLN A 49 -5.52 -18.51 11.97
C GLN A 49 -4.03 -18.75 11.73
N THR A 50 -3.48 -19.82 12.32
CA THR A 50 -2.04 -20.11 12.37
C THR A 50 -1.40 -20.28 10.98
N LEU A 51 -2.11 -20.91 10.03
CA LEU A 51 -1.61 -21.11 8.67
C LEU A 51 -1.41 -19.77 7.94
N GLN A 52 -2.41 -18.89 7.97
CA GLN A 52 -2.35 -17.58 7.33
C GLN A 52 -1.36 -16.66 8.03
N ALA A 53 -1.30 -16.72 9.36
CA ALA A 53 -0.32 -15.98 10.15
C ALA A 53 1.12 -16.37 9.77
N SER A 54 1.40 -17.68 9.71
CA SER A 54 2.74 -18.17 9.33
C SER A 54 3.12 -17.80 7.91
N MET A 55 2.20 -17.89 6.93
CA MET A 55 2.44 -17.42 5.56
C MET A 55 2.82 -15.93 5.53
N ALA A 56 2.07 -15.09 6.24
CA ALA A 56 2.34 -13.66 6.31
C ALA A 56 3.72 -13.36 6.96
N PHE A 57 4.04 -14.02 8.08
CA PHE A 57 5.33 -13.84 8.73
C PHE A 57 6.52 -14.35 7.91
N ILE A 58 6.34 -15.42 7.11
CA ILE A 58 7.38 -15.90 6.17
C ILE A 58 7.67 -14.83 5.11
N VAL A 59 6.63 -14.24 4.51
CA VAL A 59 6.79 -13.16 3.52
C VAL A 59 7.46 -11.94 4.14
N ALA A 60 7.04 -11.55 5.35
CA ALA A 60 7.68 -10.46 6.08
C ALA A 60 9.16 -10.75 6.38
N GLY A 61 9.48 -11.96 6.84
CA GLY A 61 10.85 -12.40 7.10
C GLY A 61 11.73 -12.40 5.84
N ALA A 62 11.19 -12.86 4.71
CA ALA A 62 11.86 -12.79 3.42
C ALA A 62 12.14 -11.34 3.00
N CYS A 63 11.17 -10.43 3.18
CA CYS A 63 11.35 -9.01 2.92
C CYS A 63 12.41 -8.38 3.84
N ILE A 64 12.45 -8.74 5.13
CA ILE A 64 13.48 -8.28 6.08
C ILE A 64 14.87 -8.75 5.62
N GLY A 65 15.01 -10.02 5.23
CA GLY A 65 16.25 -10.57 4.68
C GLY A 65 16.70 -9.85 3.40
N PHE A 66 15.76 -9.57 2.49
CA PHE A 66 16.00 -8.80 1.28
C PHE A 66 16.44 -7.36 1.58
N LEU A 67 15.78 -6.68 2.52
CA LEU A 67 16.06 -5.29 2.89
C LEU A 67 17.50 -5.07 3.36
N ARG A 68 18.14 -6.08 3.96
CA ARG A 68 19.57 -6.04 4.31
C ARG A 68 20.47 -5.61 3.14
N PHE A 69 20.06 -5.96 1.92
CA PHE A 69 20.78 -5.69 0.68
C PHE A 69 20.12 -4.60 -0.20
N ASN A 70 18.87 -4.23 0.08
CA ASN A 70 18.11 -3.25 -0.70
C ASN A 70 17.98 -1.87 -0.04
N ILE A 71 18.33 -1.72 1.25
CA ILE A 71 18.47 -0.40 1.89
C ILE A 71 19.54 0.43 1.16
N SER A 72 19.24 1.70 0.92
CA SER A 72 20.05 2.57 0.08
C SER A 72 21.47 2.76 0.64
N PRO A 73 22.53 2.64 -0.19
CA PRO A 73 22.51 2.30 -1.62
C PRO A 73 22.24 0.80 -1.86
N ALA A 74 21.23 0.49 -2.68
CA ALA A 74 20.83 -0.89 -2.95
C ALA A 74 21.92 -1.70 -3.69
N LYS A 75 22.19 -2.91 -3.21
CA LYS A 75 23.07 -3.91 -3.85
C LYS A 75 22.31 -4.85 -4.76
N ILE A 76 21.03 -5.09 -4.44
CA ILE A 76 20.11 -5.90 -5.25
C ILE A 76 18.78 -5.16 -5.36
N PHE A 77 18.13 -5.31 -6.50
CA PHE A 77 16.78 -4.83 -6.77
C PHE A 77 15.77 -5.97 -6.64
N MET A 78 14.54 -5.66 -6.24
CA MET A 78 13.48 -6.67 -6.12
C MET A 78 13.03 -7.13 -7.52
N GLY A 79 12.85 -6.17 -8.44
CA GLY A 79 12.50 -6.44 -9.83
C GLY A 79 11.07 -6.98 -9.98
N ASP A 80 10.67 -7.25 -11.21
CA ASP A 80 9.30 -7.68 -11.51
C ASP A 80 8.96 -9.01 -10.82
N THR A 81 9.87 -9.98 -10.84
CA THR A 81 9.63 -11.29 -10.21
C THR A 81 9.30 -11.16 -8.72
N GLY A 82 10.07 -10.37 -7.97
CA GLY A 82 9.88 -10.22 -6.53
C GLY A 82 8.66 -9.36 -6.19
N SER A 83 8.48 -8.25 -6.89
CA SER A 83 7.41 -7.28 -6.59
C SER A 83 6.03 -7.82 -6.96
N LEU A 84 5.89 -8.53 -8.08
CA LEU A 84 4.63 -9.17 -8.48
C LEU A 84 4.24 -10.30 -7.51
N LEU A 85 5.20 -11.14 -7.09
CA LEU A 85 4.98 -12.20 -6.11
C LEU A 85 4.55 -11.62 -4.75
N LEU A 86 5.25 -10.59 -4.28
CA LEU A 86 4.93 -9.90 -3.02
C LEU A 86 3.51 -9.32 -3.07
N GLY A 87 3.15 -8.64 -4.15
CA GLY A 87 1.81 -8.11 -4.36
C GLY A 87 0.75 -9.20 -4.39
N PHE A 88 1.01 -10.32 -5.09
CA PHE A 88 0.10 -11.46 -5.18
C PHE A 88 -0.18 -12.09 -3.82
N ILE A 89 0.86 -12.42 -3.05
CA ILE A 89 0.65 -13.04 -1.73
C ILE A 89 -0.08 -12.07 -0.80
N SER A 90 0.30 -10.79 -0.80
CA SER A 90 -0.30 -9.77 0.06
C SER A 90 -1.80 -9.57 -0.23
N ILE A 91 -2.23 -9.52 -1.50
CA ILE A 91 -3.64 -9.37 -1.83
C ILE A 91 -4.45 -10.63 -1.53
N ILE A 92 -3.88 -11.82 -1.75
CA ILE A 92 -4.56 -13.08 -1.40
C ILE A 92 -4.78 -13.17 0.11
N LEU A 93 -3.77 -12.82 0.92
CA LEU A 93 -3.90 -12.77 2.37
C LEU A 93 -4.93 -11.71 2.80
N ALA A 94 -4.95 -10.52 2.18
CA ALA A 94 -5.95 -9.50 2.48
C ALA A 94 -7.39 -9.96 2.14
N ILE A 95 -7.58 -10.65 1.02
CA ILE A 95 -8.88 -11.25 0.66
C ILE A 95 -9.28 -12.32 1.67
N GLN A 96 -8.36 -13.21 2.05
CA GLN A 96 -8.62 -14.22 3.08
C GLN A 96 -8.99 -13.57 4.42
N PHE A 97 -8.33 -12.48 4.82
CA PHE A 97 -8.69 -11.73 6.02
C PHE A 97 -10.14 -11.22 5.97
N ILE A 98 -10.58 -10.70 4.82
CA ILE A 98 -11.97 -10.25 4.63
C ILE A 98 -12.94 -11.43 4.71
N GLU A 99 -12.66 -12.53 4.00
CA GLU A 99 -13.52 -13.72 3.96
C GLU A 99 -13.67 -14.37 5.33
N LEU A 100 -12.57 -14.45 6.08
CA LEU A 100 -12.53 -14.99 7.43
C LEU A 100 -13.31 -14.11 8.43
N ASN A 101 -13.50 -12.82 8.15
CA ASN A 101 -14.32 -11.91 8.95
C ASN A 101 -15.73 -11.70 8.37
N LYS A 102 -16.26 -12.64 7.59
CA LYS A 102 -17.69 -12.67 7.27
C LYS A 102 -18.51 -13.26 8.43
N VAL A 103 -19.71 -12.73 8.63
CA VAL A 103 -20.63 -13.12 9.70
C VAL A 103 -20.93 -14.63 9.62
N GLY A 104 -20.83 -15.34 10.75
CA GLY A 104 -21.21 -16.77 10.86
C GLY A 104 -20.10 -17.74 11.29
N GLY A 105 -18.88 -17.28 11.55
CA GLY A 105 -17.79 -18.11 12.07
C GLY A 105 -17.74 -18.12 13.61
N ASN A 106 -17.66 -19.30 14.21
CA ASN A 106 -17.43 -19.47 15.65
C ASN A 106 -15.95 -19.14 15.96
N ARG A 107 -15.64 -17.85 16.22
CA ARG A 107 -14.27 -17.33 16.34
C ARG A 107 -14.10 -16.54 17.62
N ILE A 108 -12.89 -16.59 18.16
CA ILE A 108 -12.52 -15.91 19.42
C ILE A 108 -12.55 -14.39 19.24
N ILE A 109 -12.04 -13.89 18.10
CA ILE A 109 -11.99 -12.45 17.77
C ILE A 109 -12.48 -12.24 16.35
N PHE A 110 -13.24 -11.16 16.15
CA PHE A 110 -13.86 -10.78 14.89
C PHE A 110 -13.71 -9.27 14.62
N TYR A 111 -13.37 -8.92 13.38
CA TYR A 111 -13.20 -7.56 12.91
C TYR A 111 -14.37 -7.15 12.01
N SER A 112 -15.37 -6.47 12.58
CA SER A 112 -16.58 -6.01 11.86
C SER A 112 -16.30 -5.13 10.64
N SER A 113 -15.18 -4.40 10.65
CA SER A 113 -14.75 -3.54 9.57
C SER A 113 -13.58 -4.11 8.76
N ALA A 114 -13.50 -5.44 8.62
CA ALA A 114 -12.40 -6.12 7.93
C ALA A 114 -12.09 -5.61 6.50
N PRO A 115 -13.08 -5.36 5.61
CA PRO A 115 -12.82 -4.73 4.31
C PRO A 115 -12.04 -3.41 4.40
N SER A 116 -12.45 -2.50 5.28
CA SER A 116 -11.78 -1.21 5.45
C SER A 116 -10.38 -1.34 6.05
N ILE A 117 -10.17 -2.29 6.96
CA ILE A 117 -8.84 -2.60 7.53
C ILE A 117 -7.92 -3.16 6.44
N ALA A 118 -8.40 -4.09 5.61
CA ALA A 118 -7.63 -4.63 4.49
C ALA A 118 -7.23 -3.54 3.48
N ILE A 119 -8.15 -2.61 3.17
CA ILE A 119 -7.85 -1.44 2.35
C ILE A 119 -6.76 -0.57 3.01
N ALA A 120 -6.86 -0.32 4.32
CA ALA A 120 -5.87 0.48 5.04
C ALA A 120 -4.48 -0.16 5.02
N ILE A 121 -4.38 -1.48 5.15
CA ILE A 121 -3.11 -2.22 5.09
C ILE A 121 -2.44 -2.05 3.72
N LEU A 122 -3.21 -2.15 2.63
CA LEU A 122 -2.71 -2.08 1.27
C LEU A 122 -2.73 -0.65 0.69
N ILE A 123 -3.06 0.36 1.50
CA ILE A 123 -3.39 1.69 0.99
C ILE A 123 -2.20 2.36 0.32
N GLY A 124 -0.97 2.13 0.78
CA GLY A 124 0.25 2.72 0.21
C GLY A 124 0.37 2.50 -1.30
N PRO A 125 0.55 1.26 -1.77
CA PRO A 125 0.64 0.97 -3.20
C PRO A 125 -0.67 1.28 -3.94
N VAL A 126 -1.83 0.92 -3.37
CA VAL A 126 -3.14 1.09 -4.03
C VAL A 126 -3.45 2.55 -4.30
N PHE A 127 -3.25 3.43 -3.31
CA PHE A 127 -3.54 4.85 -3.45
C PHE A 127 -2.65 5.53 -4.49
N ASP A 128 -1.34 5.25 -4.48
CA ASP A 128 -0.42 5.84 -5.47
C ASP A 128 -0.76 5.37 -6.90
N ALA A 129 -1.06 4.08 -7.07
CA ALA A 129 -1.51 3.55 -8.35
C ALA A 129 -2.79 4.24 -8.82
N ILE A 130 -3.87 4.24 -8.01
CA ILE A 130 -5.15 4.88 -8.36
C ILE A 130 -4.92 6.35 -8.75
N ARG A 131 -4.13 7.08 -7.97
CA ARG A 131 -3.82 8.48 -8.24
C ARG A 131 -3.15 8.67 -9.58
N VAL A 132 -2.11 7.90 -9.89
CA VAL A 132 -1.40 8.00 -11.18
C VAL A 132 -2.34 7.64 -12.33
N PHE A 133 -3.15 6.58 -12.19
CA PHE A 133 -4.17 6.22 -13.17
C PHE A 133 -5.15 7.38 -13.45
N VAL A 134 -5.71 8.00 -12.40
CA VAL A 134 -6.66 9.13 -12.54
C VAL A 134 -6.00 10.35 -13.19
N LEU A 135 -4.82 10.74 -12.72
CA LEU A 135 -4.09 11.89 -13.30
C LEU A 135 -3.74 11.68 -14.77
N ARG A 136 -3.46 10.44 -15.15
CA ARG A 136 -3.13 10.06 -16.52
C ARG A 136 -4.37 10.17 -17.43
N ILE A 137 -5.51 9.63 -17.01
CA ILE A 137 -6.78 9.76 -17.75
C ILE A 137 -7.11 11.23 -18.00
N ILE A 138 -6.96 12.09 -16.98
CA ILE A 138 -7.23 13.54 -17.11
C ILE A 138 -6.27 14.22 -18.11
N LYS A 139 -5.00 13.81 -18.16
CA LYS A 139 -3.98 14.47 -19.00
C LYS A 139 -3.90 13.96 -20.43
N THR A 140 -3.98 12.64 -20.62
CA THR A 140 -3.65 11.97 -21.89
C THR A 140 -4.84 11.25 -22.52
N GLY A 141 -5.98 11.16 -21.82
CA GLY A 141 -7.15 10.42 -22.26
C GLY A 141 -7.00 8.88 -22.23
N SER A 142 -5.82 8.35 -21.86
CA SER A 142 -5.57 6.90 -21.80
C SER A 142 -4.72 6.49 -20.59
N PRO A 143 -5.13 5.44 -19.85
CA PRO A 143 -4.41 4.97 -18.66
C PRO A 143 -3.12 4.18 -18.96
N PHE A 144 -2.82 3.81 -20.22
CA PHE A 144 -1.74 2.86 -20.55
C PHE A 144 -0.40 3.50 -20.98
N VAL A 145 -0.30 4.83 -21.02
CA VAL A 145 0.93 5.54 -21.39
C VAL A 145 1.87 5.65 -20.19
N ALA A 146 3.14 5.23 -20.29
CA ALA A 146 4.09 5.28 -19.17
C ALA A 146 4.26 6.71 -18.61
N ASP A 147 4.25 6.86 -17.27
CA ASP A 147 4.40 8.15 -16.57
C ASP A 147 5.20 7.97 -15.26
N ARG A 148 6.02 8.96 -14.89
CA ARG A 148 6.90 8.97 -13.71
C ARG A 148 6.33 9.81 -12.54
N ASN A 149 5.02 10.03 -12.50
CA ASN A 149 4.37 10.92 -11.53
C ASN A 149 4.00 10.27 -10.18
N HIS A 150 4.60 9.12 -9.86
CA HIS A 150 4.42 8.42 -8.60
C HIS A 150 4.84 9.27 -7.39
N VAL A 151 4.21 9.03 -6.24
CA VAL A 151 4.46 9.82 -5.04
C VAL A 151 5.94 9.75 -4.61
N HIS A 152 6.62 8.62 -4.78
CA HIS A 152 8.04 8.52 -4.46
C HIS A 152 8.91 9.44 -5.33
N HIS A 153 8.66 9.52 -6.65
CA HIS A 153 9.36 10.47 -7.52
C HIS A 153 9.09 11.93 -7.13
N ARG A 154 7.85 12.23 -6.73
CA ARG A 154 7.49 13.56 -6.21
C ARG A 154 8.32 13.94 -4.98
N MET A 155 8.54 12.99 -4.06
CA MET A 155 9.38 13.21 -2.89
C MET A 155 10.85 13.41 -3.27
N LEU A 156 11.38 12.61 -4.20
CA LEU A 156 12.75 12.79 -4.71
C LEU A 156 12.93 14.17 -5.38
N HIS A 157 11.95 14.64 -6.15
CA HIS A 157 11.95 16.00 -6.71
C HIS A 157 11.89 17.11 -5.65
N MET A 158 11.35 16.84 -4.47
CA MET A 158 11.44 17.75 -3.33
C MET A 158 12.82 17.71 -2.64
N GLY A 159 13.75 16.86 -3.08
CA GLY A 159 15.09 16.72 -2.51
C GLY A 159 15.20 15.71 -1.36
N PHE A 160 14.20 14.84 -1.18
CA PHE A 160 14.30 13.73 -0.23
C PHE A 160 15.25 12.65 -0.77
N SER A 161 16.00 11.98 0.10
CA SER A 161 16.70 10.74 -0.25
C SER A 161 15.72 9.57 -0.39
N HIS A 162 16.16 8.48 -1.03
CA HIS A 162 15.35 7.26 -1.17
C HIS A 162 14.84 6.78 0.19
N MET A 163 15.72 6.71 1.20
CA MET A 163 15.33 6.29 2.55
C MET A 163 14.36 7.26 3.23
N GLN A 164 14.53 8.56 3.06
CA GLN A 164 13.60 9.53 3.65
C GLN A 164 12.21 9.42 3.02
N ALA A 165 12.13 9.24 1.69
CA ALA A 165 10.86 9.01 1.00
C ALA A 165 10.20 7.71 1.48
N THR A 166 10.96 6.62 1.57
CA THR A 166 10.49 5.33 2.10
C THR A 166 9.94 5.46 3.52
N LEU A 167 10.65 6.15 4.43
CA LEU A 167 10.22 6.32 5.82
C LEU A 167 8.93 7.14 5.94
N VAL A 168 8.78 8.23 5.18
CA VAL A 168 7.55 9.04 5.20
C VAL A 168 6.36 8.26 4.67
N LEU A 169 6.53 7.54 3.55
CA LEU A 169 5.44 6.74 2.97
C LEU A 169 5.06 5.56 3.87
N MET A 170 6.04 4.94 4.53
CA MET A 170 5.77 3.90 5.51
C MET A 170 5.09 4.46 6.76
N GLY A 171 5.54 5.61 7.27
CA GLY A 171 4.88 6.29 8.39
C GLY A 171 3.41 6.61 8.09
N PHE A 172 3.13 7.08 6.87
CA PHE A 172 1.77 7.30 6.40
C PHE A 172 0.96 5.99 6.36
N ASN A 173 1.51 4.91 5.82
CA ASN A 173 0.78 3.63 5.75
C ASN A 173 0.54 3.02 7.16
N ILE A 174 1.50 3.11 8.09
CA ILE A 174 1.29 2.73 9.50
C ILE A 174 0.17 3.55 10.14
N LEU A 175 0.16 4.87 9.92
CA LEU A 175 -0.90 5.75 10.42
C LEU A 175 -2.28 5.32 9.91
N MET A 176 -2.39 4.97 8.62
CA MET A 176 -3.64 4.52 8.02
C MET A 176 -4.14 3.21 8.65
N VAL A 177 -3.25 2.24 8.86
CA VAL A 177 -3.57 1.00 9.58
C VAL A 177 -4.01 1.29 11.02
N TYR A 178 -3.30 2.17 11.73
CA TYR A 178 -3.63 2.55 13.09
C TYR A 178 -5.01 3.20 13.19
N VAL A 179 -5.34 4.14 12.31
CA VAL A 179 -6.66 4.78 12.23
C VAL A 179 -7.74 3.73 11.95
N ALA A 180 -7.52 2.82 11.01
CA ALA A 180 -8.49 1.77 10.68
C ALA A 180 -8.76 0.81 11.85
N LEU A 181 -7.73 0.42 12.59
CA LEU A 181 -7.88 -0.44 13.77
C LEU A 181 -8.55 0.28 14.94
N SER A 182 -8.19 1.56 15.17
CA SER A 182 -8.76 2.37 16.27
C SER A 182 -10.24 2.69 16.07
N LEU A 183 -10.63 2.93 14.82
CA LEU A 183 -12.00 3.31 14.44
C LEU A 183 -12.80 2.14 13.84
N ARG A 184 -12.36 0.90 14.06
CA ARG A 184 -12.97 -0.31 13.48
C ARG A 184 -14.45 -0.51 13.82
N PHE A 185 -14.96 0.16 14.85
CA PHE A 185 -16.35 0.06 15.29
C PHE A 185 -17.33 0.95 14.49
N LEU A 186 -16.83 1.91 13.68
CA LEU A 186 -17.67 2.82 12.89
C LEU A 186 -18.31 2.15 11.65
N GLY A 187 -17.90 0.93 11.32
CA GLY A 187 -18.34 0.22 10.13
C GLY A 187 -17.56 0.60 8.86
N ASN A 188 -17.60 -0.28 7.87
CA ASN A 188 -16.77 -0.19 6.67
C ASN A 188 -16.96 1.11 5.88
N TYR A 189 -18.21 1.55 5.65
CA TYR A 189 -18.49 2.70 4.79
C TYR A 189 -17.91 4.01 5.35
N ILE A 190 -18.13 4.26 6.64
CA ILE A 190 -17.62 5.47 7.31
C ILE A 190 -16.10 5.43 7.33
N LEU A 191 -15.52 4.27 7.66
CA LEU A 191 -14.07 4.15 7.77
C LEU A 191 -13.36 4.31 6.43
N ILE A 192 -13.90 3.75 5.34
CA ILE A 192 -13.38 3.97 3.98
C ILE A 192 -13.44 5.46 3.62
N GLY A 193 -14.52 6.16 3.97
CA GLY A 193 -14.64 7.61 3.76
C GLY A 193 -13.57 8.41 4.51
N ILE A 194 -13.31 8.08 5.78
CA ILE A 194 -12.25 8.70 6.59
C ILE A 194 -10.86 8.45 5.98
N LEU A 195 -10.55 7.20 5.62
CA LEU A 195 -9.26 6.84 5.01
C LEU A 195 -9.06 7.59 3.69
N PHE A 196 -10.09 7.64 2.85
CA PHE A 196 -10.03 8.37 1.58
C PHE A 196 -9.78 9.87 1.80
N LEU A 197 -10.45 10.50 2.78
CA LEU A 197 -10.23 11.90 3.11
C LEU A 197 -8.78 12.17 3.57
N ILE A 198 -8.22 11.29 4.42
CA ILE A 198 -6.83 11.41 4.87
C ILE A 198 -5.86 11.30 3.67
N CYS A 199 -6.10 10.36 2.76
CA CYS A 199 -5.35 10.23 1.51
C CYS A 199 -5.40 11.49 0.64
N LEU A 200 -6.57 12.10 0.50
CA LEU A 200 -6.74 13.36 -0.23
C LEU A 200 -5.97 14.51 0.44
N CYS A 201 -6.11 14.67 1.76
CA CYS A 201 -5.38 15.68 2.52
C CYS A 201 -3.86 15.53 2.36
N PHE A 202 -3.35 14.30 2.49
CA PHE A 202 -1.93 14.00 2.26
C PHE A 202 -1.50 14.37 0.84
N ASN A 203 -2.34 14.10 -0.17
CA ASN A 203 -2.03 14.43 -1.55
C ASN A 203 -1.98 15.94 -1.83
N VAL A 204 -2.95 16.67 -1.28
CA VAL A 204 -3.02 18.13 -1.39
C VAL A 204 -1.80 18.75 -0.72
N LEU A 205 -1.44 18.28 0.49
CA LEU A 205 -0.25 18.73 1.22
C LEU A 205 1.02 18.52 0.39
N LEU A 206 1.24 17.31 -0.13
CA LEU A 206 2.39 17.02 -1.00
C LEU A 206 2.41 17.93 -2.25
N THR A 207 1.24 18.25 -2.79
CA THR A 207 1.14 19.13 -3.96
C THR A 207 1.44 20.58 -3.66
N PHE A 208 0.99 21.07 -2.51
CA PHE A 208 1.31 22.40 -2.04
C PHE A 208 2.81 22.57 -1.80
N VAL A 209 3.43 21.62 -1.07
CA VAL A 209 4.88 21.64 -0.78
C VAL A 209 5.72 21.62 -2.05
N LEU A 210 5.35 20.79 -3.05
CA LEU A 210 6.05 20.75 -4.34
C LEU A 210 5.97 22.06 -5.12
N ARG A 211 4.79 22.69 -5.15
CA ARG A 211 4.60 23.96 -5.86
C ARG A 211 5.42 25.08 -5.22
N GLY A 212 5.46 25.14 -3.89
CA GLY A 212 6.28 26.11 -3.15
C GLY A 212 7.77 25.99 -3.48
N LYS A 213 8.33 24.78 -3.52
CA LYS A 213 9.74 24.58 -3.91
C LYS A 213 10.01 24.98 -5.36
N LYS A 214 9.12 24.63 -6.29
CA LYS A 214 9.29 25.00 -7.72
C LYS A 214 9.31 26.51 -7.94
N GLN A 215 8.50 27.26 -7.18
CA GLN A 215 8.49 28.73 -7.23
C GLN A 215 9.79 29.33 -6.66
N GLN A 216 10.31 28.80 -5.55
CA GLN A 216 11.59 29.26 -4.99
C GLN A 216 12.78 29.08 -5.93
N THR A 217 12.84 27.95 -6.66
CA THR A 217 13.91 27.72 -7.64
C THR A 217 13.86 28.70 -8.82
N LEU A 218 12.67 29.10 -9.27
CA LEU A 218 12.48 30.06 -10.35
C LEU A 218 12.80 31.51 -9.96
N THR A 219 12.72 31.86 -8.67
CA THR A 219 13.07 33.20 -8.18
C THR A 219 14.58 33.40 -7.94
N ILE A 220 15.37 32.32 -7.93
CA ILE A 220 16.82 32.36 -7.66
C ILE A 220 17.65 32.22 -8.95
N SER A 221 17.04 31.77 -10.06
CA SER A 221 17.62 31.72 -11.41
C SER A 221 17.38 32.99 -12.19
#